data_AF-A0A226M6W8-F1
#
_entry.id   AF-A0A226M6W8-F1
#
_cell.length_a   1.000
_cell.length_b   1.000
_cell.length_c   1.000
_cell.angle_alpha   90.00
_cell.angle_beta   90.00
_cell.angle_gamma   90.00
#
_symmetry.space_group_name_H-M   'P 1'
#
loop_
_entity.id
_entity.type
_entity.pdbx_description
1 polymer ?
#
loop_
_entity_poly.entity_id
_entity_poly.type
_entity_poly.pdbx_seq_one_letter_code
_entity_poly.pdbx_strand_id
1 'polypeptide(L)'
;VFALDSIMQNWFTLFTPIEATSIFATTVMSNSTIVHLHLDYHQQEKLAHSARTLALQCAMKDPQNCALSALTLCEKDHIAFETAYQIILDAATTSMSYSQLFTIARYMEHRGYPMRAYKLATLAMTHLNLSYNQDTHPAINDVLWA
;
A
#
# COMPACT_ATOMS: atom_id res chain seq x y z
N VAL A 1 -5.33 21.98 -11.51
CA VAL A 1 -4.91 21.38 -10.21
C VAL A 1 -6.01 21.45 -9.14
N PHE A 2 -6.64 22.60 -8.88
CA PHE A 2 -7.68 22.74 -7.82
C PHE A 2 -8.83 21.72 -7.89
N ALA A 3 -9.34 21.39 -9.08
CA ALA A 3 -10.40 20.39 -9.23
C ALA A 3 -9.95 18.98 -8.79
N LEU A 4 -8.73 18.56 -9.16
CA LEU A 4 -8.18 17.27 -8.74
C LEU A 4 -7.97 17.21 -7.23
N ASP A 5 -7.42 18.28 -6.65
CA ASP A 5 -7.21 18.40 -5.20
C ASP A 5 -8.55 18.30 -4.44
N SER A 6 -9.60 18.94 -4.97
CA SER A 6 -10.96 18.86 -4.41
C SER A 6 -11.56 17.46 -4.51
N ILE A 7 -11.39 16.76 -5.64
CA ILE A 7 -11.83 15.37 -5.80
C ILE A 7 -11.06 14.44 -4.84
N MET A 8 -9.76 14.67 -4.67
CA MET A 8 -8.92 13.91 -3.75
C MET A 8 -9.27 14.15 -2.29
N GLN A 9 -9.78 15.33 -1.92
CA GLN A 9 -10.28 15.57 -0.57
C GLN A 9 -11.66 14.94 -0.33
N ASN A 10 -12.48 14.85 -1.38
CA ASN A 10 -13.83 14.27 -1.32
C ASN A 10 -13.88 12.82 -1.83
N TRP A 11 -12.75 12.12 -1.88
CA TRP A 11 -12.64 10.80 -2.49
C TRP A 11 -13.65 9.79 -1.92
N PHE A 12 -13.93 9.89 -0.62
CA PHE A 12 -14.79 8.98 0.13
C PHE A 12 -16.27 9.05 -0.28
N THR A 13 -16.71 10.12 -0.96
CA THR A 13 -18.07 10.24 -1.51
C THR A 13 -18.18 9.76 -2.96
N LEU A 14 -17.04 9.57 -3.64
CA LEU A 14 -16.96 9.33 -5.07
C LEU A 14 -16.43 7.93 -5.41
N PHE A 15 -15.58 7.35 -4.56
CA PHE A 15 -14.86 6.11 -4.83
C PHE A 15 -14.80 5.21 -3.61
N THR A 16 -14.68 3.90 -3.85
CA THR A 16 -14.23 2.97 -2.81
C THR A 16 -12.74 3.20 -2.51
N PRO A 17 -12.24 2.81 -1.30
CA PRO A 17 -10.82 2.97 -0.96
C PRO A 17 -9.86 2.34 -1.99
N ILE A 18 -10.21 1.17 -2.51
CA ILE A 18 -9.42 0.46 -3.52
C ILE A 18 -9.40 1.21 -4.85
N GLU A 19 -10.53 1.74 -5.32
CA GLU A 19 -10.58 2.53 -6.57
C GLU A 19 -9.82 3.85 -6.42
N ALA A 20 -9.97 4.51 -5.26
CA ALA A 20 -9.30 5.76 -4.95
C ALA A 20 -7.77 5.60 -4.96
N THR A 21 -7.26 4.50 -4.41
CA THR A 21 -5.81 4.21 -4.39
C THR A 21 -5.28 3.63 -5.68
N SER A 22 -5.90 2.58 -6.21
CA SER A 22 -5.34 1.80 -7.33
C SER A 22 -5.57 2.42 -8.70
N ILE A 23 -6.66 3.17 -8.88
CA ILE A 23 -7.03 3.78 -10.17
C ILE A 23 -6.80 5.29 -10.11
N PHE A 24 -7.42 5.96 -9.15
CA PHE A 24 -7.43 7.43 -9.16
C PHE A 24 -6.06 8.00 -8.78
N ALA A 25 -5.47 7.61 -7.65
CA ALA A 25 -4.17 8.12 -7.21
C ALA A 25 -3.03 7.76 -8.18
N THR A 26 -3.03 6.55 -8.74
CA THR A 26 -2.04 6.13 -9.75
C THR A 26 -2.16 6.92 -11.04
N THR A 27 -3.39 7.16 -11.52
CA THR A 27 -3.65 7.97 -12.72
C THR A 27 -3.20 9.41 -12.49
N VAL A 28 -3.54 9.99 -11.34
CA VAL A 28 -3.16 11.34 -10.93
C VAL A 28 -1.63 11.50 -10.87
N MET A 29 -0.91 10.47 -10.40
CA MET A 29 0.55 10.49 -10.30
C MET A 29 1.28 10.04 -11.59
N SER A 30 0.57 9.67 -12.65
CA SER A 30 1.17 9.15 -13.89
C SER A 30 1.86 10.24 -14.72
N ASN A 31 2.91 9.85 -15.46
CA ASN A 31 3.60 10.74 -16.39
C ASN A 31 2.67 11.27 -17.48
N SER A 32 1.69 10.48 -17.91
CA SER A 32 0.69 10.91 -18.90
C SER A 32 -0.11 12.11 -18.39
N THR A 33 -0.58 12.07 -17.14
CA THR A 33 -1.34 13.16 -16.52
C THR A 33 -0.50 14.43 -16.39
N ILE A 34 0.79 14.30 -16.03
CA ILE A 34 1.71 15.43 -15.92
C ILE A 34 1.88 16.13 -17.27
N VAL A 35 2.09 15.37 -18.34
CA VAL A 35 2.26 15.90 -19.69
C VAL A 35 0.96 16.52 -20.21
N HIS A 36 -0.17 15.84 -20.04
CA HIS A 36 -1.47 16.34 -20.52
C HIS A 36 -1.90 17.63 -19.83
N LEU A 37 -1.65 17.74 -18.52
CA LEU A 37 -2.01 18.92 -17.73
C LEU A 37 -0.92 20.00 -17.72
N HIS A 38 0.22 19.77 -18.39
CA HIS A 38 1.39 20.67 -18.42
C HIS A 38 1.77 21.16 -17.02
N LEU A 39 1.83 20.23 -16.05
CA LEU A 39 2.09 20.58 -14.67
C LEU A 39 3.55 21.02 -14.48
N ASP A 40 3.74 22.12 -13.76
CA ASP A 40 5.05 22.49 -13.25
C ASP A 40 5.47 21.56 -12.09
N TYR A 41 6.75 21.60 -11.73
CA TYR A 41 7.30 20.75 -10.67
C TYR A 41 6.59 20.95 -9.32
N HIS A 42 6.24 22.18 -8.97
CA HIS A 42 5.56 22.49 -7.71
C HIS A 42 4.13 21.93 -7.66
N GLN A 43 3.40 22.00 -8.76
CA GLN A 43 2.06 21.43 -8.89
C GLN A 43 2.10 19.91 -8.85
N GLN A 44 3.10 19.30 -9.48
CA GLN A 44 3.33 17.86 -9.42
C GLN A 44 3.61 17.40 -7.98
N GLU A 45 4.46 18.13 -7.23
CA GLU A 45 4.77 17.81 -5.84
C GLU A 45 3.54 17.93 -4.94
N LYS A 46 2.76 19.03 -5.09
CA LYS A 46 1.50 19.22 -4.35
C LYS A 46 0.52 18.08 -4.61
N LEU A 47 0.36 17.69 -5.88
CA LEU A 47 -0.54 16.63 -6.29
C LEU A 47 -0.08 15.26 -5.76
N ALA A 48 1.23 14.99 -5.80
CA ALA A 48 1.81 13.79 -5.21
C ALA A 48 1.61 13.74 -3.69
N HIS A 49 1.74 14.87 -3.00
CA HIS A 49 1.47 14.96 -1.56
C HIS A 49 -0.01 14.67 -1.23
N SER A 50 -0.95 15.27 -1.97
CA SER A 50 -2.38 14.96 -1.81
C SER A 50 -2.67 13.48 -2.09
N ALA A 51 -1.97 12.87 -3.06
CA ALA A 51 -2.20 11.47 -3.46
C ALA A 51 -1.71 10.49 -2.41
N ARG A 52 -0.56 10.78 -1.80
CA ARG A 52 -0.05 10.01 -0.64
C ARG A 52 -0.99 10.13 0.54
N THR A 53 -1.45 11.34 0.87
CA THR A 53 -2.41 11.55 1.96
C THR A 53 -3.69 10.75 1.75
N LEU A 54 -4.27 10.80 0.54
CA LEU A 54 -5.42 9.97 0.17
C LEU A 54 -5.11 8.48 0.30
N ALA A 55 -3.93 8.04 -0.15
CA ALA A 55 -3.57 6.64 -0.10
C ALA A 55 -3.41 6.11 1.33
N LEU A 56 -2.83 6.91 2.22
CA LEU A 56 -2.75 6.60 3.65
C LEU A 56 -4.14 6.50 4.28
N GLN A 57 -5.04 7.43 3.97
CA GLN A 57 -6.43 7.37 4.46
C GLN A 57 -7.16 6.13 3.96
N CYS A 58 -6.95 5.73 2.71
CA CYS A 58 -7.51 4.51 2.15
C CYS A 58 -6.94 3.27 2.84
N ALA A 59 -5.62 3.23 3.10
CA ALA A 59 -4.97 2.15 3.83
C ALA A 59 -5.43 2.05 5.29
N MET A 60 -5.79 3.15 5.95
CA MET A 60 -6.39 3.10 7.28
C MET A 60 -7.80 2.51 7.26
N LYS A 61 -8.58 2.77 6.20
CA LYS A 61 -9.98 2.34 6.09
C LYS A 61 -10.12 0.90 5.59
N ASP A 62 -9.26 0.49 4.68
CA ASP A 62 -9.21 -0.86 4.10
C ASP A 62 -7.74 -1.28 3.89
N PRO A 63 -7.04 -1.65 4.97
CA PRO A 63 -5.63 -2.00 4.90
C PRO A 63 -5.36 -3.17 3.97
N GLN A 64 -6.25 -4.17 3.96
CA GLN A 64 -6.05 -5.41 3.21
C GLN A 64 -5.95 -5.16 1.70
N ASN A 65 -6.79 -4.26 1.17
CA ASN A 65 -6.81 -3.98 -0.27
C ASN A 65 -5.94 -2.80 -0.69
N CYS A 66 -5.64 -1.86 0.23
CA CYS A 66 -4.95 -0.62 -0.11
C CYS A 66 -3.46 -0.58 0.28
N ALA A 67 -2.98 -1.51 1.12
CA ALA A 67 -1.62 -1.48 1.67
C ALA A 67 -0.50 -1.38 0.61
N LEU A 68 -0.50 -2.28 -0.38
CA LEU A 68 0.54 -2.32 -1.41
C LEU A 68 0.54 -1.06 -2.29
N SER A 69 -0.66 -0.60 -2.67
CA SER A 69 -0.86 0.63 -3.43
C SER A 69 -0.36 1.84 -2.64
N ALA A 70 -0.69 1.92 -1.35
CA ALA A 70 -0.26 3.01 -0.47
C ALA A 70 1.26 3.05 -0.31
N LEU A 71 1.91 1.89 -0.09
CA LEU A 71 3.37 1.80 -0.05
C LEU A 71 4.02 2.29 -1.35
N THR A 72 3.52 1.81 -2.50
CA THR A 72 4.05 2.16 -3.82
C THR A 72 3.95 3.66 -4.11
N LEU A 73 2.80 4.28 -3.80
CA LEU A 73 2.58 5.72 -3.98
C LEU A 73 3.44 6.57 -3.03
N CYS A 74 3.77 6.03 -1.86
CA CYS A 74 4.58 6.70 -0.84
C CYS A 74 6.10 6.49 -0.99
N GLU A 75 6.58 5.62 -1.88
CA GLU A 75 8.02 5.26 -2.00
C GLU A 75 8.98 6.46 -2.09
N LYS A 76 8.56 7.55 -2.73
CA LYS A 76 9.38 8.75 -2.93
C LYS A 76 9.47 9.67 -1.70
N ASP A 77 8.68 9.40 -0.66
CA ASP A 77 8.54 10.22 0.53
C ASP A 77 8.73 9.35 1.77
N HIS A 78 9.86 9.51 2.44
CA HIS A 78 10.23 8.69 3.59
C HIS A 78 9.18 8.73 4.71
N ILE A 79 8.60 9.90 4.98
CA ILE A 79 7.64 10.06 6.09
C ILE A 79 6.33 9.36 5.74
N ALA A 80 5.83 9.56 4.52
CA ALA A 80 4.61 8.91 4.06
C ALA A 80 4.79 7.38 3.98
N PHE A 81 5.95 6.90 3.51
CA PHE A 81 6.25 5.47 3.41
C PHE A 81 6.32 4.80 4.79
N GLU A 82 6.98 5.45 5.76
CA GLU A 82 7.02 4.95 7.13
C GLU A 82 5.62 4.89 7.74
N THR A 83 4.81 5.92 7.51
CA THR A 83 3.42 5.97 7.98
C THR A 83 2.59 4.83 7.39
N ALA A 84 2.70 4.59 6.07
CA ALA A 84 2.04 3.45 5.41
C ALA A 84 2.48 2.11 6.01
N TYR A 85 3.78 1.95 6.28
CA TYR A 85 4.31 0.74 6.90
C TYR A 85 3.77 0.51 8.32
N GLN A 86 3.64 1.56 9.14
CA GLN A 86 3.04 1.44 10.48
C GLN A 86 1.55 1.07 10.41
N ILE A 87 0.78 1.68 9.50
CA ILE A 87 -0.64 1.32 9.27
C ILE A 87 -0.76 -0.19 8.95
N ILE A 88 0.15 -0.71 8.12
CA ILE A 88 0.18 -2.13 7.76
C ILE A 88 0.53 -3.01 8.95
N LEU A 89 1.50 -2.62 9.77
CA LEU A 89 1.85 -3.37 10.98
C LEU A 89 0.69 -3.43 11.98
N ASP A 90 -0.01 -2.31 12.18
CA ASP A 90 -1.17 -2.27 13.07
C ASP A 90 -2.31 -3.14 12.52
N ALA A 91 -2.59 -3.05 11.22
CA ALA A 91 -3.58 -3.88 10.55
C ALA A 91 -3.22 -5.37 10.50
N ALA A 92 -1.92 -5.69 10.42
CA ALA A 92 -1.41 -7.06 10.45
C ALA A 92 -1.93 -7.79 11.70
N THR A 93 -1.87 -7.13 12.86
CA THR A 93 -2.26 -7.75 14.13
C THR A 93 -3.76 -8.03 14.28
N THR A 94 -4.62 -7.37 13.48
CA THR A 94 -6.07 -7.35 13.71
C THR A 94 -6.89 -7.96 12.57
N SER A 95 -6.48 -7.75 11.31
CA SER A 95 -7.39 -7.94 10.18
C SER A 95 -6.75 -8.44 8.88
N MET A 96 -5.43 -8.38 8.71
CA MET A 96 -4.82 -8.88 7.47
C MET A 96 -4.68 -10.40 7.43
N SER A 97 -5.02 -10.98 6.29
CA SER A 97 -4.70 -12.37 5.97
C SER A 97 -3.19 -12.60 5.83
N TYR A 98 -2.70 -13.78 6.21
CA TYR A 98 -1.29 -14.17 6.06
C TYR A 98 -0.77 -14.02 4.61
N SER A 99 -1.58 -14.31 3.60
CA SER A 99 -1.19 -14.22 2.18
C SER A 99 -0.86 -12.79 1.75
N GLN A 100 -1.65 -11.82 2.23
CA GLN A 100 -1.39 -10.40 2.00
C GLN A 100 -0.13 -9.94 2.74
N LEU A 101 0.07 -10.39 3.98
CA LEU A 101 1.29 -10.07 4.73
C LEU A 101 2.55 -10.59 4.04
N PHE A 102 2.54 -11.82 3.50
CA PHE A 102 3.64 -12.36 2.71
C PHE A 102 3.86 -11.59 1.40
N THR A 103 2.79 -11.18 0.72
CA THR A 103 2.88 -10.35 -0.48
C THR A 103 3.57 -9.02 -0.19
N ILE A 104 3.17 -8.35 0.90
CA ILE A 104 3.79 -7.08 1.32
C ILE A 104 5.23 -7.30 1.81
N ALA A 105 5.51 -8.40 2.51
CA ALA A 105 6.86 -8.75 2.94
C ALA A 105 7.81 -8.94 1.76
N ARG A 106 7.40 -9.69 0.72
CA ARG A 106 8.17 -9.83 -0.52
C ARG A 106 8.40 -8.49 -1.21
N TYR A 107 7.37 -7.65 -1.27
CA TYR A 107 7.53 -6.29 -1.81
C TYR A 107 8.58 -5.50 -1.02
N MET A 108 8.58 -5.56 0.32
CA MET A 108 9.59 -4.90 1.16
C MET A 108 11.00 -5.43 0.92
N GLU A 109 11.16 -6.74 0.74
CA GLU A 109 12.44 -7.36 0.41
C GLU A 109 12.95 -6.89 -0.95
N HIS A 110 12.10 -6.91 -1.99
CA HIS A 110 12.43 -6.43 -3.33
C HIS A 110 12.83 -4.95 -3.37
N ARG A 111 12.30 -4.14 -2.44
CA ARG A 111 12.68 -2.73 -2.27
C ARG A 111 13.95 -2.51 -1.44
N GLY A 112 14.56 -3.58 -0.91
CA GLY A 112 15.80 -3.50 -0.14
C GLY A 112 15.61 -3.28 1.36
N TYR A 113 14.44 -3.62 1.91
CA TYR A 113 14.13 -3.51 3.34
C TYR A 113 13.96 -4.88 4.02
N PRO A 114 15.01 -5.73 4.07
CA PRO A 114 14.89 -7.11 4.55
C PRO A 114 14.42 -7.22 6.00
N MET A 115 14.83 -6.31 6.89
CA MET A 115 14.38 -6.32 8.29
C MET A 115 12.88 -6.02 8.44
N ARG A 116 12.32 -5.19 7.55
CA ARG A 116 10.88 -4.88 7.52
C ARG A 116 10.09 -6.04 6.95
N ALA A 117 10.61 -6.63 5.87
CA ALA A 117 10.07 -7.86 5.28
C ALA A 117 9.99 -8.98 6.32
N TYR A 118 11.08 -9.25 7.04
CA TYR A 118 11.14 -10.28 8.07
C TYR A 118 10.10 -10.07 9.17
N LYS A 119 9.91 -8.83 9.65
CA LYS A 119 8.89 -8.51 10.65
C LYS A 119 7.48 -8.85 10.17
N LEU A 120 7.15 -8.49 8.93
CA LEU A 120 5.85 -8.80 8.32
C LEU A 120 5.66 -10.31 8.08
N ALA A 121 6.70 -11.01 7.62
CA ALA A 121 6.68 -12.45 7.40
C ALA A 121 6.48 -13.20 8.72
N THR A 122 7.15 -12.76 9.79
CA THR A 122 6.97 -13.32 11.14
C THR A 122 5.54 -13.15 11.62
N LEU A 123 4.95 -11.96 11.44
CA LEU A 123 3.54 -11.73 11.74
C LEU A 123 2.66 -12.66 10.90
N ALA A 124 2.88 -12.76 9.59
CA ALA A 124 2.13 -13.66 8.71
C ALA A 124 2.14 -15.11 9.21
N MET A 125 3.28 -15.61 9.69
CA MET A 125 3.41 -16.95 10.27
C MET A 125 2.57 -17.12 11.55
N THR A 126 2.42 -16.08 12.38
CA THR A 126 1.53 -16.16 13.56
C THR A 126 0.05 -16.25 13.20
N HIS A 127 -0.35 -15.69 12.04
CA HIS A 127 -1.71 -15.80 11.51
C HIS A 127 -1.94 -17.10 10.73
N LEU A 128 -0.88 -17.86 10.46
CA LEU A 128 -0.93 -19.09 9.69
C LEU A 128 -1.15 -20.29 10.62
N ASN A 129 -2.29 -20.96 10.49
CA ASN A 129 -2.55 -22.22 11.21
C ASN A 129 -2.34 -23.41 10.27
N LEU A 130 -1.11 -23.95 10.25
CA LEU A 130 -0.80 -25.16 9.50
C LEU A 130 -1.21 -26.39 10.32
N SER A 131 -2.26 -27.07 9.86
CA SER A 131 -2.60 -28.41 10.36
C SER A 131 -1.55 -29.41 9.86
N TYR A 132 -1.17 -30.36 10.71
CA TYR A 132 -0.19 -31.41 10.38
C TYR A 132 -0.62 -32.18 9.10
N ASN A 133 0.30 -32.35 8.13
CA ASN A 133 0.14 -33.06 6.84
C ASN A 133 -0.57 -32.34 5.69
N GLN A 134 -0.28 -31.06 5.42
CA GLN A 134 -0.71 -30.42 4.18
C GLN A 134 0.46 -29.96 3.33
N ASP A 135 1.21 -30.90 2.73
CA ASP A 135 2.27 -30.62 1.74
C ASP A 135 1.76 -29.84 0.51
N THR A 136 0.44 -29.66 0.37
CA THR A 136 -0.24 -28.88 -0.66
C THR A 136 -0.83 -27.55 -0.16
N HIS A 137 -0.55 -27.13 1.09
CA HIS A 137 -1.08 -25.86 1.60
C HIS A 137 -0.51 -24.68 0.80
N PRO A 138 -1.36 -23.75 0.30
CA PRO A 138 -0.92 -22.67 -0.61
C PRO A 138 0.15 -21.76 -0.01
N ALA A 139 0.24 -21.69 1.33
CA ALA A 139 1.25 -20.90 2.04
C ALA A 139 2.60 -21.60 2.25
N ILE A 140 2.79 -22.87 1.86
CA ILE A 140 4.07 -23.58 2.09
C ILE A 140 5.25 -22.84 1.46
N ASN A 141 5.10 -22.39 0.22
CA ASN A 141 6.16 -21.64 -0.46
C ASN A 141 6.47 -20.30 0.23
N ASP A 142 5.47 -19.71 0.89
CA ASP A 142 5.64 -18.46 1.63
C ASP A 142 6.37 -18.71 2.95
N VAL A 143 6.06 -19.81 3.64
CA VAL A 143 6.74 -20.24 4.88
C VAL A 143 8.18 -20.68 4.61
N LEU A 144 8.44 -21.40 3.52
CA LEU A 144 9.79 -21.81 3.15
C LEU A 144 10.70 -20.64 2.77
N TRP A 145 10.13 -19.52 2.30
CA TRP A 145 10.87 -18.31 1.95
C TRP A 145 11.20 -17.44 3.17
N ALA A 146 10.32 -17.41 4.18
CA ALA A 146 10.40 -16.54 5.34
C ALA A 146 11.53 -16.91 6.31
#